data_AF-A0A7T0G3V2-F1
#
_entry.id   AF-A0A7T0G3V2-F1
#
_cell.length_a   1.000
_cell.length_b   1.000
_cell.length_c   1.000
_cell.angle_alpha   90.00
_cell.angle_beta   90.00
_cell.angle_gamma   90.00
#
_symmetry.space_group_name_H-M   'P 1'
#
loop_
_entity.id
_entity.type
_entity.pdbx_description
1 polymer ?
#
loop_
_entity_poly.entity_id
_entity_poly.type
_entity_poly.pdbx_seq_one_letter_code
_entity_poly.pdbx_strand_id
1 'polypeptide(L)'
;MTNNKWQLRMQKAIIPLLILCAGITIIADLAQKNNAPSLEPVLKEASTKDKEMEGSKGMEGSHSEESHADDGHDHGPMDHSDPENQRRMGIFHYNEGNRFLSKGEAEQAIVNYKMALRHNENFSESYVNLSSAYLRLKQYDEAFNTLKALESRNPSHPYLYYNYACYYSLTGKLQESLKMLQTAIEKGLPGVAEIAGDEDLTAVRATPEFKRWYDALPTTT
;
A
#
# COMPACT_ATOMS: atom_id res chain seq x y z
N MET A 1 37.07 65.12 -34.11
CA MET A 1 35.64 64.73 -34.18
C MET A 1 35.48 63.39 -33.50
N THR A 2 35.35 63.40 -32.17
CA THR A 2 35.33 62.22 -31.31
C THR A 2 34.06 62.23 -30.48
N ASN A 3 33.04 61.51 -30.95
CA ASN A 3 31.90 61.00 -30.17
C ASN A 3 31.01 60.23 -31.17
N ASN A 4 30.52 59.01 -30.95
CA ASN A 4 30.07 58.42 -29.71
C ASN A 4 30.09 56.88 -29.80
N LYS A 5 31.17 56.22 -29.35
CA LYS A 5 31.10 54.77 -29.04
C LYS A 5 30.29 54.49 -27.76
N TRP A 6 29.97 55.53 -26.98
CA TRP A 6 29.15 55.47 -25.76
C TRP A 6 27.63 55.45 -26.04
N GLN A 7 27.16 56.07 -27.14
CA GLN A 7 25.73 56.06 -27.51
C GLN A 7 25.24 54.67 -27.91
N LEU A 8 26.09 53.86 -28.58
CA LEU A 8 25.72 52.51 -29.03
C LEU A 8 25.68 51.48 -27.89
N ARG A 9 26.35 51.74 -26.75
CA ARG A 9 26.33 50.85 -25.57
C ARG A 9 25.10 51.06 -24.68
N MET A 10 24.49 52.26 -24.69
CA MET A 10 23.24 52.48 -23.95
C MET A 10 22.01 51.89 -24.66
N GLN A 11 22.02 51.77 -25.98
CA GLN A 11 20.88 51.24 -26.75
C GLN A 11 20.70 49.71 -26.64
N LYS A 12 21.73 48.98 -26.14
CA LYS A 12 21.67 47.51 -25.96
C LYS A 12 21.31 47.07 -24.54
N ALA A 13 21.17 47.99 -23.58
CA ALA A 13 20.82 47.68 -22.20
C ALA A 13 19.36 48.02 -21.83
N ILE A 14 18.61 48.71 -22.69
CA ILE A 14 17.22 49.14 -22.42
C ILE A 14 16.17 48.18 -23.03
N ILE A 15 16.57 47.33 -23.98
CA ILE A 15 15.66 46.40 -24.67
C ILE A 15 15.22 45.17 -23.84
N PRO A 16 15.92 44.68 -22.79
CA PRO A 16 15.40 43.56 -22.01
C PRO A 16 14.42 43.95 -20.89
N LEU A 17 14.18 45.25 -20.63
CA LEU A 17 13.24 45.67 -19.56
C LEU A 17 11.79 45.85 -20.02
N LEU A 18 11.52 45.89 -21.33
CA LEU A 18 10.16 46.06 -21.88
C LEU A 18 9.45 44.74 -22.21
N ILE A 19 10.13 43.59 -22.12
CA ILE A 19 9.51 42.27 -22.33
C ILE A 19 8.94 41.69 -21.02
N LEU A 20 9.29 42.24 -19.85
CA LEU A 20 8.73 41.80 -18.56
C LEU A 20 7.38 42.44 -18.19
N CYS A 21 6.92 43.49 -18.88
CA CYS A 21 5.64 44.15 -18.57
C CYS A 21 4.44 43.61 -19.39
N ALA A 22 4.66 42.94 -20.53
CA ALA A 22 3.57 42.39 -21.34
C ALA A 22 3.09 40.99 -20.88
N GLY A 23 3.83 40.33 -19.97
CA GLY A 23 3.46 39.01 -19.43
C GLY A 23 2.62 39.06 -18.15
N ILE A 24 2.52 40.21 -17.49
CA ILE A 24 1.79 40.36 -16.21
C ILE A 24 0.32 40.76 -16.45
N THR A 25 -0.06 41.20 -17.66
CA THR A 25 -1.45 41.58 -17.97
C THR A 25 -2.36 40.42 -18.37
N ILE A 26 -1.84 39.20 -18.57
CA ILE A 26 -2.66 38.03 -18.96
C ILE A 26 -3.12 37.19 -17.74
N ILE A 27 -2.57 37.42 -16.54
CA ILE A 27 -2.89 36.61 -15.35
C ILE A 27 -4.03 37.19 -14.50
N ALA A 28 -4.63 38.31 -14.90
CA ALA A 28 -5.72 38.95 -14.14
C ALA A 28 -7.14 38.64 -14.65
N ASP A 29 -7.30 37.95 -15.80
CA ASP A 29 -8.62 37.75 -16.45
C ASP A 29 -9.14 36.29 -16.43
N LEU A 30 -8.49 35.41 -15.66
CA LEU A 30 -8.94 34.02 -15.46
C LEU A 30 -9.35 33.71 -14.02
N ALA A 31 -9.59 34.75 -13.21
CA ALA A 31 -10.06 34.61 -11.81
C ALA A 31 -11.57 34.82 -11.63
N GLN A 32 -12.36 34.98 -12.71
CA GLN A 32 -13.80 35.32 -12.60
C GLN A 32 -14.77 34.41 -13.36
N LYS A 33 -14.33 33.23 -13.79
CA LYS A 33 -15.21 32.16 -14.29
C LYS A 33 -14.77 30.80 -13.77
N ASN A 34 -15.14 30.50 -12.53
CA ASN A 34 -15.55 29.16 -12.10
C ASN A 34 -16.39 29.33 -10.84
N ASN A 35 -17.66 29.61 -11.12
CA ASN A 35 -18.77 29.60 -10.18
C ASN A 35 -18.89 28.18 -9.61
N ALA A 36 -18.28 27.93 -8.45
CA ALA A 36 -18.46 26.69 -7.69
C ALA A 36 -19.72 26.80 -6.84
N PRO A 37 -20.72 25.90 -6.98
CA PRO A 37 -21.84 25.88 -6.05
C PRO A 37 -21.37 25.35 -4.69
N SER A 38 -21.65 26.15 -3.66
CA SER A 38 -21.54 25.81 -2.24
C SER A 38 -22.32 24.53 -1.92
N LEU A 39 -21.65 23.54 -1.31
CA LEU A 39 -22.31 22.41 -0.64
C LEU A 39 -21.98 22.48 0.85
N GLU A 40 -22.90 23.06 1.60
CA GLU A 40 -23.00 22.87 3.05
C GLU A 40 -23.63 21.49 3.38
N PRO A 41 -23.42 20.97 4.60
CA PRO A 41 -23.61 19.55 4.90
C PRO A 41 -25.06 19.23 5.25
N VAL A 42 -25.66 18.26 4.56
CA VAL A 42 -26.93 17.66 4.96
C VAL A 42 -26.63 16.43 5.83
N LEU A 43 -26.66 16.63 7.14
CA LEU A 43 -26.89 15.55 8.11
C LEU A 43 -28.41 15.38 8.27
N LYS A 44 -28.93 14.19 7.98
CA LYS A 44 -29.77 13.38 8.89
C LYS A 44 -30.44 12.21 8.15
N GLU A 45 -30.31 11.03 8.78
CA GLU A 45 -31.34 9.98 8.96
C GLU A 45 -31.92 9.34 7.68
N ALA A 46 -32.06 8.03 7.49
CA ALA A 46 -31.99 6.88 8.37
C ALA A 46 -31.90 5.58 7.53
N SER A 47 -31.41 4.52 8.16
CA SER A 47 -32.06 3.20 8.26
C SER A 47 -32.46 2.43 7.00
N THR A 48 -31.93 1.19 6.95
CA THR A 48 -32.54 -0.06 6.42
C THR A 48 -32.75 -0.17 4.92
N LYS A 49 -32.00 -1.08 4.29
CA LYS A 49 -32.55 -2.37 3.82
C LYS A 49 -31.45 -3.25 3.24
N ASP A 50 -31.31 -4.41 3.85
CA ASP A 50 -30.78 -5.62 3.24
C ASP A 50 -31.45 -5.89 1.89
N LYS A 51 -30.69 -6.47 0.96
CA LYS A 51 -31.14 -7.58 0.10
C LYS A 51 -30.00 -8.13 -0.77
N GLU A 52 -29.79 -9.43 -0.55
CA GLU A 52 -29.61 -10.47 -1.58
C GLU A 52 -28.27 -10.49 -2.36
N MET A 53 -27.33 -11.31 -1.88
CA MET A 53 -26.57 -12.18 -2.79
C MET A 53 -26.91 -13.64 -2.48
N GLU A 54 -27.84 -14.20 -3.25
CA GLU A 54 -28.01 -15.64 -3.35
C GLU A 54 -26.98 -16.24 -4.31
N GLY A 55 -26.42 -17.39 -3.90
CA GLY A 55 -26.30 -18.53 -4.80
C GLY A 55 -24.98 -18.71 -5.55
N SER A 56 -24.05 -19.45 -4.94
CA SER A 56 -23.30 -20.46 -5.71
C SER A 56 -23.22 -21.75 -4.91
N LYS A 57 -23.87 -22.79 -5.44
CA LYS A 57 -23.92 -24.16 -4.92
C LYS A 57 -22.57 -24.85 -5.09
N GLY A 58 -22.23 -25.64 -4.07
CA GLY A 58 -21.82 -27.05 -4.23
C GLY A 58 -20.35 -27.34 -4.45
N MET A 59 -19.65 -27.71 -3.37
CA MET A 59 -18.62 -28.74 -3.41
C MET A 59 -18.76 -29.56 -2.13
N GLU A 60 -19.39 -30.73 -2.23
CA GLU A 60 -19.45 -31.72 -1.15
C GLU A 60 -18.06 -32.35 -1.01
N GLY A 61 -17.38 -32.05 0.10
CA GLY A 61 -16.22 -32.80 0.57
C GLY A 61 -16.67 -33.80 1.62
N SER A 62 -16.37 -35.07 1.39
CA SER A 62 -16.66 -36.20 2.28
C SER A 62 -16.05 -35.99 3.67
N HIS A 63 -16.87 -35.81 4.68
CA HIS A 63 -16.46 -35.97 6.07
C HIS A 63 -16.76 -37.40 6.50
N SER A 64 -15.70 -38.19 6.67
CA SER A 64 -15.74 -39.41 7.47
C SER A 64 -16.07 -39.03 8.91
N GLU A 65 -17.15 -39.60 9.44
CA GLU A 65 -17.55 -39.48 10.84
C GLU A 65 -16.43 -40.04 11.73
N GLU A 66 -15.73 -39.16 12.45
CA GLU A 66 -14.86 -39.54 13.55
C GLU A 66 -15.56 -39.13 14.85
N SER A 67 -16.04 -40.13 15.58
CA SER A 67 -16.73 -39.98 16.85
C SER A 67 -15.77 -39.48 17.92
N HIS A 68 -15.81 -38.20 18.23
CA HIS A 68 -15.20 -37.65 19.43
C HIS A 68 -16.27 -37.38 20.47
N ALA A 69 -16.00 -37.87 21.67
CA ALA A 69 -16.86 -37.74 22.84
C ALA A 69 -17.13 -36.25 23.11
N ASP A 70 -18.41 -35.93 23.14
CA ASP A 70 -18.99 -34.64 23.47
C ASP A 70 -18.72 -34.31 24.95
N ASP A 71 -17.63 -33.60 25.21
CA ASP A 71 -17.44 -32.88 26.48
C ASP A 71 -18.33 -31.63 26.42
N GLY A 72 -19.58 -31.81 26.82
CA GLY A 72 -20.67 -30.83 26.75
C GLY A 72 -20.38 -29.49 27.43
N HIS A 73 -19.62 -28.64 26.76
CA HIS A 73 -19.64 -27.20 26.98
C HIS A 73 -20.80 -26.64 26.16
N ASP A 74 -21.90 -26.34 26.84
CA ASP A 74 -22.99 -25.51 26.34
C ASP A 74 -22.42 -24.12 26.00
N HIS A 75 -21.91 -24.00 24.78
CA HIS A 75 -21.63 -22.70 24.19
C HIS A 75 -22.99 -22.13 23.79
N GLY A 76 -23.60 -21.39 24.74
CA GLY A 76 -24.77 -20.56 24.48
C GLY A 76 -24.59 -19.70 23.21
N PRO A 77 -25.66 -19.09 22.68
CA PRO A 77 -25.65 -18.43 21.37
C PRO A 77 -24.39 -17.56 21.20
N MET A 78 -23.58 -17.91 20.20
CA MET A 78 -22.30 -17.25 19.93
C MET A 78 -22.54 -15.77 19.72
N ASP A 79 -22.18 -14.97 20.72
CA ASP A 79 -22.21 -13.52 20.61
C ASP A 79 -21.11 -13.10 19.65
N HIS A 80 -21.49 -12.80 18.40
CA HIS A 80 -20.58 -12.32 17.37
C HIS A 80 -20.02 -10.91 17.68
N SER A 81 -20.52 -10.23 18.71
CA SER A 81 -19.99 -8.97 19.21
C SER A 81 -18.89 -9.12 20.27
N ASP A 82 -18.68 -10.34 20.80
CA ASP A 82 -17.60 -10.61 21.74
C ASP A 82 -16.22 -10.32 21.09
N PRO A 83 -15.41 -9.41 21.66
CA PRO A 83 -14.08 -9.08 21.14
C PRO A 83 -13.17 -10.29 20.98
N GLU A 84 -13.32 -11.30 21.83
CA GLU A 84 -12.50 -12.51 21.75
C GLU A 84 -12.96 -13.42 20.60
N ASN A 85 -14.27 -13.57 20.38
CA ASN A 85 -14.80 -14.21 19.17
C ASN A 85 -14.32 -13.51 17.88
N GLN A 86 -14.34 -12.17 17.84
CA GLN A 86 -13.85 -11.42 16.69
C GLN A 86 -12.36 -11.65 16.46
N ARG A 87 -11.55 -11.62 17.52
CA ARG A 87 -10.11 -11.94 17.43
C ARG A 87 -9.88 -13.33 16.83
N ARG A 88 -10.58 -14.35 17.33
CA ARG A 88 -10.48 -15.72 16.81
C ARG A 88 -10.86 -15.82 15.34
N MET A 89 -11.94 -15.16 14.94
CA MET A 89 -12.38 -15.16 13.54
C MET A 89 -11.38 -14.44 12.63
N GLY A 90 -10.75 -13.37 13.12
CA GLY A 90 -9.65 -12.70 12.43
C GLY A 90 -8.47 -13.63 12.16
N ILE A 91 -8.05 -14.39 13.19
CA ILE A 91 -6.96 -15.38 13.08
C ILE A 91 -7.33 -16.52 12.12
N PHE A 92 -8.56 -17.03 12.20
CA PHE A 92 -9.05 -18.07 11.29
C PHE A 92 -8.93 -17.65 9.83
N HIS A 93 -9.47 -16.49 9.47
CA HIS A 93 -9.39 -15.99 8.09
C HIS A 93 -7.95 -15.69 7.66
N TYR A 94 -7.09 -15.19 8.54
CA TYR A 94 -5.67 -15.01 8.23
C TYR A 94 -5.00 -16.34 7.86
N ASN A 95 -5.25 -17.39 8.63
CA ASN A 95 -4.70 -18.72 8.37
C ASN A 95 -5.23 -19.33 7.06
N GLU A 96 -6.53 -19.15 6.77
CA GLU A 96 -7.11 -19.55 5.49
C GLU A 96 -6.48 -18.78 4.32
N GLY A 97 -6.23 -17.48 4.49
CA GLY A 97 -5.50 -16.68 3.51
C GLY A 97 -4.11 -17.25 3.22
N ASN A 98 -3.37 -17.62 4.26
CA ASN A 98 -2.05 -18.24 4.11
C ASN A 98 -2.13 -19.61 3.41
N ARG A 99 -3.17 -20.40 3.69
CA ARG A 99 -3.42 -21.69 3.03
C ARG A 99 -3.70 -21.53 1.53
N PHE A 100 -4.45 -20.51 1.14
CA PHE A 100 -4.69 -20.19 -0.28
C PHE A 100 -3.42 -19.67 -0.95
N LEU A 101 -2.68 -18.78 -0.30
CA LEU A 101 -1.46 -18.20 -0.85
C LEU A 101 -0.36 -19.24 -1.08
N SER A 102 -0.25 -20.25 -0.21
CA SER A 102 0.71 -21.36 -0.39
C SER A 102 0.37 -22.28 -1.56
N LYS A 103 -0.90 -22.29 -2.00
CA LYS A 103 -1.36 -22.98 -3.22
C LYS A 103 -1.25 -22.14 -4.48
N GLY A 104 -0.82 -20.87 -4.36
CA GLY A 104 -0.80 -19.92 -5.47
C GLY A 104 -2.17 -19.29 -5.78
N GLU A 105 -3.19 -19.53 -4.95
CA GLU A 105 -4.55 -19.00 -5.09
C GLU A 105 -4.63 -17.60 -4.46
N ALA A 106 -3.97 -16.61 -5.09
CA ALA A 106 -3.80 -15.27 -4.50
C ALA A 106 -5.12 -14.49 -4.37
N GLU A 107 -6.07 -14.66 -5.29
CA GLU A 107 -7.39 -14.01 -5.23
C GLU A 107 -8.19 -14.46 -4.01
N GLN A 108 -8.20 -15.76 -3.71
CA GLN A 108 -8.84 -16.34 -2.53
C GLN A 108 -8.14 -15.91 -1.25
N ALA A 109 -6.80 -15.78 -1.29
CA ALA A 109 -6.03 -15.26 -0.18
C ALA A 109 -6.43 -13.81 0.16
N ILE A 110 -6.58 -12.95 -0.86
CA ILE A 110 -7.03 -11.56 -0.71
C ILE A 110 -8.38 -11.48 0.00
N VAL A 111 -9.36 -12.30 -0.40
CA VAL A 111 -10.69 -12.34 0.24
C VAL A 111 -10.55 -12.64 1.72
N ASN A 112 -9.74 -13.66 2.07
CA ASN A 112 -9.55 -14.08 3.44
C ASN A 112 -8.77 -13.06 4.28
N TYR A 113 -7.71 -12.44 3.77
CA TYR A 113 -7.03 -11.37 4.51
C TYR A 113 -7.93 -10.15 4.73
N LYS A 114 -8.79 -9.79 3.77
CA LYS A 114 -9.78 -8.73 3.96
C LYS A 114 -10.81 -9.10 5.03
N MET A 115 -11.19 -10.38 5.11
CA MET A 115 -12.04 -10.85 6.20
C MET A 115 -11.34 -10.80 7.56
N ALA A 116 -10.07 -11.19 7.62
CA ALA A 116 -9.26 -11.07 8.84
C ALA A 116 -9.25 -9.62 9.36
N LEU A 117 -9.06 -8.66 8.44
CA LEU A 117 -9.07 -7.22 8.75
C LEU A 117 -10.45 -6.65 9.12
N ARG A 118 -11.54 -7.26 8.66
CA ARG A 118 -12.90 -6.90 9.11
C ARG A 118 -13.13 -7.26 10.58
N HIS A 119 -12.51 -8.35 11.05
CA HIS A 119 -12.62 -8.78 12.44
C HIS A 119 -11.57 -8.16 13.35
N ASN A 120 -10.37 -7.88 12.84
CA ASN A 120 -9.32 -7.18 13.55
C ASN A 120 -8.61 -6.21 12.61
N GLU A 121 -9.03 -4.95 12.63
CA GLU A 121 -8.48 -3.91 11.77
C GLU A 121 -7.01 -3.55 12.06
N ASN A 122 -6.46 -4.02 13.19
CA ASN A 122 -5.08 -3.77 13.63
C ASN A 122 -4.17 -4.99 13.40
N PHE A 123 -4.65 -6.00 12.66
CA PHE A 123 -3.90 -7.22 12.39
C PHE A 123 -2.80 -6.96 11.33
N SER A 124 -1.60 -6.61 11.79
CA SER A 124 -0.49 -6.15 10.94
C SER A 124 -0.08 -7.20 9.90
N GLU A 125 -0.01 -8.46 10.30
CA GLU A 125 0.36 -9.60 9.47
C GLU A 125 -0.63 -9.81 8.31
N SER A 126 -1.91 -9.53 8.53
CA SER A 126 -2.92 -9.58 7.46
C SER A 126 -2.71 -8.48 6.43
N TYR A 127 -2.34 -7.26 6.82
CA TYR A 127 -1.98 -6.22 5.84
C TYR A 127 -0.72 -6.57 5.04
N VAL A 128 0.31 -7.12 5.71
CA VAL A 128 1.55 -7.56 5.04
C VAL A 128 1.21 -8.59 3.96
N ASN A 129 0.49 -9.65 4.32
CA ASN A 129 0.20 -10.71 3.35
C ASN A 129 -0.81 -10.28 2.30
N LEU A 130 -1.76 -9.40 2.63
CA LEU A 130 -2.68 -8.80 1.67
C LEU A 130 -1.94 -7.95 0.62
N SER A 131 -0.99 -7.11 1.05
CA SER A 131 -0.19 -6.32 0.12
C SER A 131 0.69 -7.20 -0.77
N SER A 132 1.30 -8.26 -0.22
CA SER A 132 2.07 -9.23 -1.00
C SER A 132 1.20 -9.95 -2.04
N ALA A 133 -0.01 -10.38 -1.67
CA ALA A 133 -0.95 -11.00 -2.60
C ALA A 133 -1.34 -10.05 -3.75
N TYR A 134 -1.60 -8.77 -3.45
CA TYR A 134 -1.84 -7.75 -4.47
C TYR A 134 -0.63 -7.53 -5.39
N LEU A 135 0.60 -7.51 -4.85
CA LEU A 135 1.82 -7.39 -5.67
C LEU A 135 1.98 -8.56 -6.64
N ARG A 136 1.73 -9.81 -6.19
CA ARG A 136 1.77 -11.01 -7.04
C ARG A 136 0.79 -10.94 -8.20
N LEU A 137 -0.40 -10.38 -7.96
CA LEU A 137 -1.41 -10.14 -9.00
C LEU A 137 -1.19 -8.85 -9.80
N LYS A 138 -0.10 -8.13 -9.54
CA LYS A 138 0.23 -6.84 -10.18
C LYS A 138 -0.85 -5.76 -9.97
N GLN A 139 -1.62 -5.89 -8.88
CA GLN A 139 -2.62 -4.93 -8.42
C GLN A 139 -1.92 -3.86 -7.56
N TYR A 140 -1.14 -3.01 -8.23
CA TYR A 140 -0.19 -2.11 -7.58
C TYR A 140 -0.86 -1.01 -6.74
N ASP A 141 -2.01 -0.49 -7.18
CA ASP A 141 -2.74 0.56 -6.46
C ASP A 141 -3.30 0.02 -5.13
N GLU A 142 -3.90 -1.16 -5.15
CA GLU A 142 -4.40 -1.86 -3.97
C GLU A 142 -3.27 -2.25 -3.01
N ALA A 143 -2.13 -2.72 -3.53
CA ALA A 143 -0.95 -2.99 -2.73
C ALA A 143 -0.48 -1.73 -2.00
N PHE A 144 -0.33 -0.61 -2.72
CA PHE A 144 0.13 0.65 -2.13
C PHE A 144 -0.83 1.18 -1.07
N ASN A 145 -2.14 1.15 -1.33
CA ASN A 145 -3.15 1.56 -0.36
C ASN A 145 -3.16 0.67 0.89
N THR A 146 -2.93 -0.63 0.72
CA THR A 146 -2.81 -1.59 1.84
C THR A 146 -1.58 -1.28 2.69
N LEU A 147 -0.44 -0.95 2.07
CA LEU A 147 0.78 -0.55 2.77
C LEU A 147 0.59 0.79 3.50
N LYS A 148 -0.09 1.77 2.90
CA LYS A 148 -0.47 3.03 3.57
C LYS A 148 -1.35 2.78 4.79
N ALA A 149 -2.30 1.86 4.69
CA ALA A 149 -3.15 1.48 5.81
C ALA A 149 -2.34 0.84 6.95
N LEU A 150 -1.38 -0.03 6.64
CA LEU A 150 -0.47 -0.61 7.63
C LEU A 150 0.45 0.44 8.26
N GLU A 151 1.04 1.33 7.45
CA GLU A 151 1.88 2.43 7.92
C GLU A 151 1.18 3.30 8.97
N SER A 152 -0.10 3.61 8.76
CA SER A 152 -0.89 4.39 9.71
C SER A 152 -1.15 3.69 11.06
N ARG A 153 -1.06 2.35 11.10
CA ARG A 153 -1.39 1.52 12.27
C ARG A 153 -0.15 1.02 13.00
N ASN A 154 0.86 0.59 12.25
CA ASN A 154 2.09 0.02 12.78
C ASN A 154 3.29 0.46 11.92
N PRO A 155 3.75 1.72 12.08
CA PRO A 155 4.90 2.26 11.35
C PRO A 155 6.24 1.63 11.78
N SER A 156 6.26 0.76 12.78
CA SER A 156 7.46 0.01 13.19
C SER A 156 7.60 -1.34 12.51
N HIS A 157 6.59 -1.83 11.79
CA HIS A 157 6.61 -3.18 11.23
C HIS A 157 7.68 -3.31 10.12
N PRO A 158 8.69 -4.19 10.23
CA PRO A 158 9.77 -4.26 9.24
C PRO A 158 9.27 -4.67 7.84
N TYR A 159 8.36 -5.65 7.77
CA TYR A 159 7.81 -6.10 6.49
C TYR A 159 6.93 -5.06 5.77
N LEU A 160 6.50 -3.98 6.45
CA LEU A 160 5.86 -2.84 5.77
C LEU A 160 6.83 -2.22 4.75
N TYR A 161 8.04 -1.91 5.21
CA TYR A 161 9.06 -1.29 4.37
C TYR A 161 9.62 -2.27 3.34
N TYR A 162 9.73 -3.55 3.70
CA TYR A 162 10.06 -4.59 2.73
C TYR A 162 9.06 -4.64 1.56
N ASN A 163 7.76 -4.70 1.85
CA ASN A 163 6.75 -4.75 0.78
C ASN A 163 6.65 -3.42 0.01
N TYR A 164 6.92 -2.26 0.64
CA TYR A 164 7.12 -1.01 -0.11
C TYR A 164 8.31 -1.10 -1.07
N ALA A 165 9.42 -1.74 -0.67
CA ALA A 165 10.55 -1.95 -1.55
C ALA A 165 10.20 -2.83 -2.75
N CYS A 166 9.48 -3.93 -2.53
CA CYS A 166 8.97 -4.79 -3.61
C CYS A 166 8.06 -3.99 -4.56
N TYR A 167 7.10 -3.25 -4.02
CA TYR A 167 6.23 -2.35 -4.80
C TYR A 167 7.03 -1.36 -5.66
N TYR A 168 8.01 -0.67 -5.07
CA TYR A 168 8.82 0.32 -5.80
C TYR A 168 9.73 -0.32 -6.84
N SER A 169 10.28 -1.51 -6.56
CA SER A 169 11.08 -2.27 -7.53
C SER A 169 10.22 -2.68 -8.73
N LEU A 170 9.05 -3.27 -8.49
CA LEU A 170 8.10 -3.71 -9.52
C LEU A 170 7.55 -2.54 -10.36
N THR A 171 7.45 -1.34 -9.78
CA THR A 171 6.99 -0.12 -10.46
C THR A 171 8.12 0.75 -11.02
N GLY A 172 9.37 0.28 -10.98
CA GLY A 172 10.53 0.94 -11.59
C GLY A 172 11.12 2.13 -10.81
N LYS A 173 10.65 2.37 -9.59
CA LYS A 173 11.12 3.43 -8.68
C LYS A 173 12.29 2.91 -7.82
N LEU A 174 13.42 2.64 -8.48
CA LEU A 174 14.50 1.85 -7.88
C LEU A 174 15.21 2.53 -6.71
N GLN A 175 15.30 3.87 -6.71
CA GLN A 175 15.91 4.62 -5.61
C GLN A 175 15.04 4.57 -4.35
N GLU A 176 13.73 4.71 -4.51
CA GLU A 176 12.75 4.55 -3.45
C GLU A 176 12.75 3.11 -2.92
N SER A 177 12.86 2.12 -3.82
CA SER A 177 12.98 0.71 -3.43
C SER A 177 14.18 0.46 -2.52
N LEU A 178 15.37 0.94 -2.91
CA LEU A 178 16.59 0.79 -2.11
C LEU A 178 16.44 1.47 -0.74
N LYS A 179 15.88 2.68 -0.70
CA LYS A 179 15.61 3.39 0.55
C LYS A 179 14.69 2.59 1.48
N MET A 180 13.65 1.97 0.93
CA MET A 180 12.71 1.17 1.73
C MET A 180 13.36 -0.13 2.24
N LEU A 181 14.26 -0.76 1.49
CA LEU A 181 15.04 -1.90 2.00
C LEU A 181 15.95 -1.50 3.17
N GLN A 182 16.64 -0.36 3.05
CA GLN A 182 17.44 0.20 4.13
C GLN A 182 16.60 0.39 5.39
N THR A 183 15.44 1.04 5.26
CA THR A 183 14.52 1.21 6.38
C THR A 183 14.00 -0.12 6.92
N ALA A 184 13.72 -1.12 6.08
CA ALA A 184 13.28 -2.43 6.55
C ALA A 184 14.33 -3.08 7.47
N ILE A 185 15.61 -3.05 7.07
CA ILE A 185 16.72 -3.56 7.90
C ILE A 185 16.86 -2.76 9.19
N GLU A 186 16.79 -1.43 9.14
CA GLU A 186 16.81 -0.57 10.32
C GLU A 186 15.67 -0.88 11.31
N LYS A 187 14.50 -1.29 10.79
CA LYS A 187 13.34 -1.71 11.58
C LYS A 187 13.41 -3.15 12.08
N GLY A 188 14.52 -3.85 11.82
CA GLY A 188 14.75 -5.21 12.28
C GLY A 188 14.17 -6.29 11.37
N LEU A 189 14.15 -6.07 10.05
CA LEU A 189 13.83 -7.13 9.09
C LEU A 189 14.76 -8.33 9.29
N PRO A 190 14.23 -9.52 9.66
CA PRO A 190 15.03 -10.73 9.71
C PRO A 190 15.33 -11.25 8.29
N GLY A 191 16.25 -12.20 8.15
CA GLY A 191 16.44 -12.90 6.88
C GLY A 191 16.98 -12.01 5.75
N VAL A 192 17.84 -11.03 6.05
CA VAL A 192 18.43 -10.10 5.06
C VAL A 192 19.05 -10.83 3.86
N ALA A 193 19.59 -12.04 4.07
CA ALA A 193 20.13 -12.88 3.01
C ALA A 193 19.09 -13.26 1.92
N GLU A 194 17.81 -13.32 2.28
CA GLU A 194 16.71 -13.69 1.38
C GLU A 194 16.45 -12.63 0.31
N ILE A 195 16.79 -11.35 0.61
CA ILE A 195 16.67 -10.22 -0.33
C ILE A 195 17.36 -10.55 -1.66
N ALA A 196 18.52 -11.21 -1.61
CA ALA A 196 19.31 -11.52 -2.80
C ALA A 196 18.61 -12.47 -3.79
N GLY A 197 17.65 -13.26 -3.32
CA GLY A 197 16.88 -14.23 -4.12
C GLY A 197 15.48 -13.77 -4.52
N ASP A 198 14.97 -12.69 -3.93
CA ASP A 198 13.58 -12.27 -4.17
C ASP A 198 13.37 -11.73 -5.60
N GLU A 199 12.41 -12.32 -6.30
CA GLU A 199 12.06 -12.00 -7.68
C GLU A 199 11.47 -10.58 -7.82
N ASP A 200 10.69 -10.11 -6.85
CA ASP A 200 10.09 -8.77 -6.87
C ASP A 200 11.17 -7.68 -6.77
N LEU A 201 12.31 -8.00 -6.16
CA LEU A 201 13.46 -7.12 -6.00
C LEU A 201 14.47 -7.20 -7.15
N THR A 202 14.20 -7.99 -8.19
CA THR A 202 15.14 -8.19 -9.32
C THR A 202 15.61 -6.86 -9.93
N ALA A 203 14.70 -5.90 -10.14
CA ALA A 203 15.03 -4.64 -10.79
C ALA A 203 15.97 -3.78 -9.92
N VAL A 204 15.68 -3.64 -8.61
CA VAL A 204 16.56 -2.88 -7.70
C VAL A 204 17.90 -3.58 -7.49
N ARG A 205 17.91 -4.93 -7.41
CA ARG A 205 19.15 -5.72 -7.26
C ARG A 205 20.13 -5.57 -8.43
N ALA A 206 19.63 -5.25 -9.62
CA ALA A 206 20.47 -5.02 -10.78
C ALA A 206 21.31 -3.72 -10.67
N THR A 207 20.87 -2.76 -9.84
CA THR A 207 21.49 -1.43 -9.73
C THR A 207 22.88 -1.48 -9.08
N PRO A 208 23.83 -0.62 -9.49
CA PRO A 208 25.12 -0.48 -8.83
C PRO A 208 25.01 -0.06 -7.36
N GLU A 209 24.03 0.80 -7.04
CA GLU A 209 23.79 1.33 -5.71
C GLU A 209 23.38 0.22 -4.74
N PHE A 210 22.44 -0.64 -5.15
CA PHE A 210 22.04 -1.81 -4.35
C PHE A 210 23.24 -2.72 -4.08
N LYS A 211 24.02 -3.07 -5.11
CA LYS A 211 25.16 -3.99 -4.97
C LYS A 211 26.17 -3.47 -3.97
N ARG A 212 26.58 -2.20 -4.11
CA ARG A 212 27.50 -1.55 -3.16
C ARG A 212 26.97 -1.54 -1.73
N TRP A 213 25.67 -1.25 -1.56
CA TRP A 213 25.05 -1.22 -0.25
C TRP A 213 24.96 -2.62 0.36
N TYR A 214 24.52 -3.61 -0.40
CA TYR A 214 24.32 -4.99 0.05
C TYR A 214 25.66 -5.67 0.39
N ASP A 215 26.70 -5.47 -0.43
CA ASP A 215 28.05 -6.00 -0.17
C ASP A 215 28.71 -5.38 1.07
N ALA A 216 28.24 -4.21 1.51
CA ALA A 216 28.72 -3.53 2.71
C ALA A 216 27.95 -3.93 3.98
N LEU A 217 26.90 -4.76 3.88
CA LEU A 217 26.18 -5.24 5.05
C LEU A 217 27.06 -6.20 5.87
N PRO A 218 26.97 -6.17 7.21
CA PRO A 218 27.69 -7.11 8.04
C PRO A 218 27.18 -8.53 7.75
N THR A 219 28.09 -9.45 7.44
CA THR A 219 27.76 -10.87 7.34
C THR A 219 27.38 -11.37 8.72
N THR A 220 26.11 -11.72 8.93
CA THR A 220 25.67 -12.42 10.13
C THR A 220 26.28 -13.83 10.10
N THR A 221 27.36 -14.04 10.86
CA THR A 221 27.96 -15.36 11.16
C THR A 221 27.05 -16.21 12.00
#